data_AF-A0A7L0JRG3-F1
#
_entry.id   AF-A0A7L0JRG3-F1
#
_cell.length_a   1.000
_cell.length_b   1.000
_cell.length_c   1.000
_cell.angle_alpha   90.00
_cell.angle_beta   90.00
_cell.angle_gamma   90.00
#
_symmetry.space_group_name_H-M   'P 1'
#
loop_
_entity.id
_entity.type
_entity.pdbx_description
1 polymer ?
#
loop_
_entity_poly.entity_id
_entity_poly.type
_entity_poly.pdbx_seq_one_letter_code
_entity_poly.pdbx_strand_id
1 'polypeptide(L)'
;YAPWCPACQQMELIWERFAKESEHVDITVGKVDVTQEPGLSGRFFVTTLPTIYHANDGVFRRYRGSRTLEDLQGYVLEKKWEAVEPVAGW
;
A
#
# COMPACT_ATOMS: atom_id res chain seq x y z
N TYR A 1 0.54 -6.92 5.23
CA TYR A 1 0.81 -8.25 4.66
C TYR A 1 0.72 -9.28 5.77
N ALA A 2 0.79 -10.58 5.45
CA ALA A 2 1.00 -11.64 6.45
C ALA A 2 2.06 -12.63 5.93
N PRO A 3 2.92 -13.20 6.80
CA PRO A 3 3.99 -14.11 6.38
C PRO A 3 3.49 -15.40 5.70
N TRP A 4 2.30 -15.86 6.09
CA TRP A 4 1.67 -17.09 5.58
C TRP A 4 0.81 -16.87 4.31
N CYS A 5 0.70 -15.62 3.83
CA CYS A 5 -0.16 -15.26 2.69
C CYS A 5 0.60 -15.44 1.35
N PRO A 6 0.22 -16.39 0.48
CA PRO A 6 0.95 -16.64 -0.77
C PRO A 6 0.94 -15.43 -1.73
N ALA A 7 -0.20 -14.74 -1.85
CA ALA A 7 -0.30 -13.54 -2.67
C ALA A 7 0.59 -12.38 -2.15
N CYS A 8 0.86 -12.36 -0.85
CA CYS A 8 1.75 -11.39 -0.23
C CYS A 8 3.21 -11.72 -0.56
N GLN A 9 3.59 -12.99 -0.44
CA GLN A 9 4.94 -13.47 -0.80
C GLN A 9 5.26 -13.20 -2.28
N GLN A 10 4.28 -13.41 -3.19
CA GLN A 10 4.45 -13.08 -4.61
C GLN A 10 4.67 -11.59 -4.88
N MET A 11 4.08 -10.73 -4.04
CA MET A 11 4.20 -9.28 -4.18
C MET A 11 5.50 -8.73 -3.56
N GLU A 12 6.14 -9.47 -2.64
CA GLU A 12 7.29 -9.00 -1.85
C GLU A 12 8.40 -8.40 -2.73
N LEU A 13 8.81 -9.11 -3.78
CA LEU A 13 9.88 -8.63 -4.67
C LEU A 13 9.51 -7.33 -5.39
N ILE A 14 8.25 -7.17 -5.79
CA ILE A 14 7.78 -5.94 -6.45
C ILE A 14 7.75 -4.80 -5.44
N TRP A 15 7.28 -5.07 -4.21
CA TRP A 15 7.21 -4.08 -3.15
C TRP A 15 8.60 -3.58 -2.72
N GLU A 16 9.59 -4.48 -2.62
CA GLU A 16 10.98 -4.11 -2.33
C GLU A 16 11.60 -3.27 -3.45
N ARG A 17 11.32 -3.58 -4.72
CA ARG A 17 11.78 -2.76 -5.85
C ARG A 17 11.14 -1.38 -5.82
N PHE A 18 9.83 -1.32 -5.59
CA PHE A 18 9.12 -0.06 -5.46
C PHE A 18 9.66 0.80 -4.31
N ALA A 19 9.99 0.17 -3.17
CA ALA A 19 10.63 0.85 -2.04
C ALA A 19 12.03 1.39 -2.37
N LYS A 20 12.83 0.67 -3.16
CA LYS A 20 14.15 1.17 -3.61
C LYS A 20 14.05 2.34 -4.57
N GLU A 21 13.02 2.35 -5.42
CA GLU A 21 12.79 3.41 -6.41
C GLU A 21 11.98 4.57 -5.82
N SER A 22 11.57 4.49 -4.54
CA SER A 22 10.68 5.47 -3.90
C SER A 22 11.33 6.83 -3.72
N GLU A 23 12.67 6.88 -3.61
CA GLU A 23 13.46 8.12 -3.56
C GLU A 23 13.29 8.98 -4.82
N HIS A 24 13.06 8.35 -5.99
CA HIS A 24 12.88 9.06 -7.25
C HIS A 24 11.48 9.62 -7.44
N VAL A 25 10.50 9.14 -6.68
CA VAL A 25 9.07 9.49 -6.80
C VAL A 25 8.53 10.24 -5.57
N ASP A 26 9.43 10.70 -4.70
CA ASP A 26 9.12 11.49 -3.49
C ASP A 26 8.07 10.84 -2.58
N ILE A 27 8.22 9.53 -2.33
CA ILE A 27 7.34 8.78 -1.42
C ILE A 27 8.14 7.88 -0.48
N THR A 28 7.61 7.65 0.72
CA THR A 28 8.11 6.62 1.63
C THR A 28 7.25 5.37 1.51
N VAL A 29 7.90 4.20 1.37
CA VAL A 29 7.22 2.91 1.25
C VAL A 29 7.46 2.09 2.52
N GLY A 30 6.38 1.60 3.12
CA GLY A 30 6.42 0.78 4.34
C GLY A 30 5.61 -0.50 4.19
N LYS A 31 5.79 -1.43 5.13
CA LYS A 31 4.98 -2.65 5.24
C LYS A 31 4.60 -2.93 6.69
N VAL A 32 3.37 -3.37 6.90
CA VAL A 32 2.83 -3.74 8.23
C VAL A 32 2.46 -5.22 8.22
N ASP A 33 2.94 -5.98 9.20
CA ASP A 33 2.54 -7.36 9.42
C ASP A 33 1.27 -7.40 10.28
N VAL A 34 0.16 -7.86 9.69
CA VAL A 34 -1.13 -7.91 10.39
C VAL A 34 -1.15 -8.95 11.51
N THR A 35 -0.20 -9.89 11.53
CA THR A 35 -0.07 -10.89 12.60
C THR A 35 0.57 -10.30 13.87
N GLN A 36 1.36 -9.24 13.73
CA GLN A 36 2.00 -8.54 14.84
C GLN A 36 1.20 -7.30 15.27
N GLU A 37 0.42 -6.70 14.35
CA GLU A 37 -0.29 -5.44 14.58
C GLU A 37 -1.83 -5.60 14.44
N PRO A 38 -2.49 -6.33 15.36
CA PRO A 38 -3.94 -6.55 15.28
C PRO A 38 -4.75 -5.25 15.42
N GLY A 39 -4.25 -4.28 16.20
CA GLY A 39 -4.90 -2.98 16.38
C GLY A 39 -4.94 -2.16 15.08
N LEU A 40 -3.82 -2.08 14.35
CA LEU A 40 -3.78 -1.41 13.05
C LEU A 40 -4.64 -2.13 12.01
N SER A 41 -4.61 -3.46 12.01
CA SER A 41 -5.43 -4.28 11.12
C SER A 41 -6.92 -4.02 11.32
N GLY A 42 -7.35 -3.90 12.58
CA GLY A 42 -8.72 -3.52 12.95
C GLY A 42 -9.06 -2.08 12.55
N ARG A 43 -8.18 -1.11 12.84
CA ARG A 43 -8.42 0.31 12.52
C ARG A 43 -8.60 0.56 11.02
N PHE A 44 -7.85 -0.14 10.18
CA PHE A 44 -7.97 -0.07 8.72
C PHE A 44 -8.95 -1.08 8.12
N PHE A 45 -9.72 -1.81 8.95
CA PHE A 45 -10.64 -2.87 8.53
C PHE A 45 -10.04 -3.79 7.46
N VAL A 46 -8.80 -4.25 7.69
CA VAL A 46 -8.09 -5.10 6.72
C VAL A 46 -8.70 -6.49 6.70
N THR A 47 -9.58 -6.74 5.73
CA THR A 47 -10.26 -8.03 5.54
C THR A 47 -9.62 -8.90 4.46
N THR A 48 -8.78 -8.32 3.61
CA THR A 48 -8.16 -8.99 2.46
C THR A 48 -6.67 -8.66 2.38
N LEU A 49 -5.85 -9.61 1.92
CA LEU A 49 -4.42 -9.41 1.77
C LEU A 49 -3.90 -9.77 0.37
N PRO A 50 -2.81 -9.13 -0.09
CA PRO A 50 -2.28 -7.88 0.45
C PRO A 50 -3.26 -6.72 0.20
N THR A 51 -3.27 -5.73 1.09
CA THR A 51 -3.98 -4.45 0.92
C THR A 51 -2.96 -3.32 1.02
N ILE A 52 -3.06 -2.36 0.11
CA ILE A 52 -2.13 -1.24 -0.03
C ILE A 52 -2.92 0.04 0.24
N TYR A 53 -2.33 0.91 1.05
CA TYR A 53 -2.86 2.24 1.33
C TYR A 53 -1.83 3.28 0.91
N HIS A 54 -2.32 4.33 0.26
CA HIS A 54 -1.59 5.58 0.07
C HIS A 54 -1.99 6.54 1.17
N ALA A 55 -1.01 7.15 1.83
CA ALA A 55 -1.21 8.12 2.89
C ALA A 55 -0.56 9.44 2.47
N ASN A 56 -1.33 10.53 2.51
CA ASN A 56 -0.81 11.88 2.30
C ASN A 56 -1.54 12.86 3.21
N ASP A 57 -0.81 13.64 4.01
CA ASP A 57 -1.34 14.60 4.99
C ASP A 57 -2.45 14.02 5.90
N GLY A 58 -2.23 12.81 6.39
CA GLY A 58 -3.21 12.10 7.24
C GLY A 58 -4.42 11.54 6.50
N VAL A 59 -4.53 11.75 5.18
CA VAL A 59 -5.60 11.22 4.34
C VAL A 59 -5.18 9.89 3.73
N PHE A 60 -5.88 8.82 4.10
CA PHE A 60 -5.62 7.47 3.62
C PHE A 60 -6.54 7.13 2.46
N ARG A 61 -5.99 6.48 1.43
CA ARG A 61 -6.71 6.04 0.22
C ARG A 61 -6.33 4.61 -0.09
N ARG A 62 -7.32 3.74 -0.32
CA ARG A 62 -7.05 2.34 -0.66
C ARG A 62 -6.67 2.24 -2.12
N TYR A 63 -5.47 1.72 -2.39
CA TYR A 63 -5.04 1.44 -3.75
C TYR A 63 -5.78 0.21 -4.31
N ARG A 64 -6.30 0.34 -5.54
CA ARG A 64 -7.08 -0.70 -6.23
C ARG A 64 -6.54 -1.05 -7.63
N GLY A 65 -5.45 -0.42 -8.05
CA GLY A 65 -4.81 -0.69 -9.34
C GLY A 65 -4.07 -2.03 -9.36
N SER A 66 -3.42 -2.33 -10.49
CA SER A 66 -2.60 -3.53 -10.58
C SER A 66 -1.36 -3.41 -9.68
N ARG A 67 -0.78 -4.53 -9.28
CA ARG A 67 0.34 -4.56 -8.33
C ARG A 67 1.69 -4.69 -9.06
N THR A 68 1.78 -4.20 -10.28
CA THR A 68 3.05 -4.11 -11.00
C THR A 68 3.85 -2.90 -10.54
N LEU A 69 5.15 -2.90 -10.80
CA LEU A 69 6.02 -1.80 -10.41
C LEU A 69 5.60 -0.51 -11.12
N GLU A 70 5.31 -0.61 -12.41
CA GLU A 70 4.97 0.52 -13.28
C GLU A 70 3.66 1.19 -12.84
N ASP A 71 2.65 0.41 -12.47
CA ASP A 71 1.37 0.95 -12.01
C ASP A 71 1.49 1.61 -10.63
N LEU A 72 2.29 1.04 -9.71
CA LEU A 72 2.54 1.65 -8.41
C LEU A 72 3.26 2.99 -8.55
N GLN A 73 4.26 3.06 -9.43
CA GLN A 73 4.98 4.31 -9.73
C GLN A 73 4.06 5.34 -10.41
N GLY A 74 3.34 4.94 -11.45
CA GLY A 74 2.40 5.81 -12.15
C GLY A 74 1.30 6.34 -11.23
N TYR A 75 0.86 5.54 -10.26
CA TYR A 75 -0.13 5.98 -9.27
C TYR A 75 0.35 7.19 -8.44
N VAL A 76 1.63 7.22 -8.08
CA VAL A 76 2.25 8.31 -7.32
C VAL A 76 2.60 9.47 -8.24
N LEU A 77 3.37 9.21 -9.29
CA LEU A 77 3.91 10.21 -10.22
C LEU A 77 2.83 11.00 -10.95
N GLU A 78 1.79 10.32 -11.43
CA GLU A 78 0.67 10.94 -12.13
C GLU A 78 -0.45 11.40 -11.18
N LYS A 79 -0.22 11.30 -9.86
CA LYS A 79 -1.19 11.67 -8.82
C LYS A 79 -2.58 11.04 -8.99
N LYS A 80 -2.64 9.81 -9.49
CA LYS A 80 -3.92 9.07 -9.67
C LYS A 80 -4.69 8.91 -8.37
N TRP A 81 -4.02 9.02 -7.22
CA TRP A 81 -4.63 9.04 -5.90
C TRP A 81 -5.60 10.22 -5.68
N GLU A 82 -5.50 11.32 -6.42
CA GLU A 82 -6.43 12.46 -6.29
C GLU A 82 -7.87 12.08 -6.64
N ALA A 83 -8.05 11.12 -7.55
CA ALA A 83 -9.36 10.60 -7.95
C ALA A 83 -9.87 9.45 -7.06
N VAL A 84 -9.10 9.02 -6.06
CA VAL A 84 -9.47 7.91 -5.17
C VAL A 84 -10.10 8.44 -3.90
N GLU A 85 -11.31 7.95 -3.62
CA GLU A 85 -12.04 8.27 -2.39
C GLU A 85 -11.23 7.92 -1.13
N PRO A 86 -11.13 8.84 -0.16
CA PRO A 86 -10.51 8.58 1.12
C PRO A 86 -11.21 7.47 1.91
N VAL A 87 -10.43 6.77 2.73
CA VAL A 87 -10.97 5.89 3.77
C VAL A 87 -11.60 6.76 4.84
N ALA A 88 -12.89 6.58 5.10
CA ALA A 88 -13.61 7.34 6.10
C ALA A 88 -13.09 7.04 7.52
N GLY A 89 -12.92 8.08 8.34
CA GLY A 89 -12.74 7.93 9.79
C GLY A 89 -11.32 7.62 10.27
N TRP A 90 -10.28 8.09 9.58
CA TRP A 90 -8.90 8.10 10.10
C TRP A 90 -8.65 9.26 11.07
#